data_AF-A0A2W4QZ55-F1
#
_entry.id   AF-A0A2W4QZ55-F1
#
_cell.length_a   1.000
_cell.length_b   1.000
_cell.length_c   1.000
_cell.angle_alpha   90.00
_cell.angle_beta   90.00
_cell.angle_gamma   90.00
#
_symmetry.space_group_name_H-M   'P 1'
#
loop_
_entity.id
_entity.type
_entity.pdbx_description
1 polymer ?
#
loop_
_entity_poly.entity_id
_entity_poly.type
_entity_poly.pdbx_seq_one_letter_code
_entity_poly.pdbx_strand_id
1 'polypeptide(L)'
;MSRSTRAIVLASAAGITTALFWSVSALFASAFAAGGTVRAAEAAQGTRAVQVAVVRTADPAIERGRYLVRIGGCNDCHTPGYAESGGTMPDGDWLQGGDVGFKGPWG
;
A
#
# COMPACT_ATOMS: atom_id res chain seq x y z
N MET A 1 39.10 54.19 41.43
CA MET A 1 37.75 53.57 41.43
C MET A 1 37.61 52.74 42.70
N SER A 2 36.70 53.14 43.60
CA SER A 2 36.54 52.46 44.89
C SER A 2 35.92 51.07 44.70
N ARG A 3 36.27 50.12 45.56
CA ARG A 3 35.76 48.74 45.53
C ARG A 3 34.22 48.69 45.50
N SER A 4 33.57 49.70 46.07
CA SER A 4 32.12 49.88 46.11
C SER A 4 31.49 50.07 44.72
N THR A 5 32.14 50.81 43.81
CA THR A 5 31.60 51.06 42.47
C THR A 5 31.63 49.80 41.59
N ARG A 6 32.63 48.93 41.78
CA ARG A 6 32.73 47.66 41.04
C ARG A 6 31.64 46.67 41.46
N ALA A 7 31.32 46.59 42.76
CA ALA A 7 30.29 45.69 43.28
C ALA A 7 28.88 46.03 42.75
N ILE A 8 28.56 47.32 42.65
CA ILE A 8 27.26 47.79 42.13
C ILE A 8 27.11 47.44 40.64
N VAL A 9 28.15 47.63 39.83
CA VAL A 9 28.10 47.32 38.38
C VAL A 9 27.94 45.81 38.12
N LEU A 10 28.59 44.96 38.92
CA LEU A 10 28.45 43.50 38.81
C LEU A 10 27.06 43.00 39.25
N ALA A 11 26.48 43.60 40.30
CA ALA A 11 25.12 43.26 40.75
C ALA A 11 24.06 43.65 39.70
N SER A 12 24.22 44.80 39.05
CA SER A 12 23.32 45.25 37.97
C SER A 12 23.40 44.36 36.72
N ALA A 13 24.60 43.90 36.34
CA ALA A 13 24.78 43.02 35.19
C ALA A 13 24.12 41.63 35.41
N ALA A 14 24.16 41.10 36.63
CA ALA A 14 23.51 39.83 36.98
C ALA A 14 21.98 39.93 37.04
N GLY A 15 21.43 41.09 37.43
CA GLY A 15 20.00 41.35 37.38
C GLY A 15 19.45 41.47 35.96
N ILE A 16 20.23 42.07 35.05
CA ILE A 16 19.84 42.25 33.64
C ILE A 16 19.84 40.91 32.90
N THR A 17 20.83 40.04 33.14
CA THR A 17 20.88 38.72 32.46
C THR A 17 19.78 37.77 32.93
N THR A 18 19.44 37.79 34.22
CA THR A 18 18.33 36.99 34.76
C THR A 18 16.97 37.49 34.28
N ALA A 19 16.74 38.80 34.26
CA ALA A 19 15.49 39.38 33.73
C ALA A 19 15.31 39.11 32.23
N LEU A 20 16.39 39.19 31.44
CA LEU A 20 16.35 38.89 30.01
C LEU A 20 16.11 37.40 29.75
N PHE A 21 16.70 36.51 30.53
CA PHE A 21 16.47 35.07 30.42
C PHE A 21 15.01 34.69 30.70
N TRP A 22 14.40 35.27 31.74
CA TRP A 22 12.98 35.05 32.04
C TRP A 22 12.05 35.68 31.00
N SER A 23 12.40 36.85 30.45
CA SER A 23 11.63 37.50 29.39
C SER A 23 11.66 36.71 28.08
N VAL A 24 12.84 36.21 27.66
CA VAL A 24 12.98 35.38 26.45
C VAL A 24 12.30 34.02 26.63
N SER A 25 12.36 33.42 27.83
CA SER A 25 11.69 32.17 28.14
C SER A 25 10.16 32.31 28.11
N ALA A 26 9.60 33.42 28.62
CA ALA A 26 8.16 33.69 28.56
C ALA A 26 7.64 33.86 27.12
N LEU A 27 8.43 34.51 26.25
CA LEU A 27 8.10 34.66 24.83
C LEU A 27 8.11 33.30 24.11
N PHE A 28 9.07 32.42 24.41
CA PHE A 28 9.13 31.08 23.81
C PHE A 28 7.98 30.16 24.27
N ALA A 29 7.58 30.26 25.55
CA ALA A 29 6.43 29.52 26.08
C ALA A 29 5.11 29.91 25.39
N SER A 30 4.94 31.19 25.06
CA SER A 30 3.75 31.68 24.34
C SER A 30 3.68 31.23 22.88
N ALA A 31 4.82 30.93 22.23
CA ALA A 31 4.85 30.39 20.88
C ALA A 31 4.42 28.91 20.81
N PHE A 32 4.65 28.13 21.89
CA PHE A 32 4.27 26.71 21.93
C PHE A 32 2.77 26.51 22.26
N ALA A 33 2.16 27.44 23.00
CA ALA A 33 0.73 27.38 23.33
C ALA A 33 -0.19 27.69 22.13
N ALA A 34 0.29 28.40 21.11
CA ALA A 34 -0.48 28.77 19.92
C ALA A 34 -0.32 27.80 18.73
N GLY A 35 0.66 26.88 18.76
CA GLY A 35 0.97 25.97 17.64
C GLY A 35 0.27 24.60 17.67
N GLY A 36 -0.55 24.32 18.69
CA GLY A 36 -0.96 22.96 19.05
C GLY A 36 -2.28 22.43 18.50
N THR A 37 -2.95 23.06 17.51
CA THR A 37 -4.17 22.48 16.90
C THR A 37 -4.32 22.77 15.41
N VAL A 38 -3.36 22.34 14.59
CA VAL A 38 -3.78 21.84 13.27
C VAL A 38 -4.60 20.59 13.54
N ARG A 39 -5.92 20.68 13.33
CA ARG A 39 -6.82 19.54 13.51
C ARG A 39 -6.30 18.39 12.64
N ALA A 40 -5.97 17.28 13.29
CA ALA A 40 -5.93 15.97 12.66
C ALA A 40 -7.37 15.59 12.25
N ALA A 41 -7.89 16.25 11.21
CA ALA A 41 -9.15 15.93 10.55
C ALA A 41 -8.88 15.52 9.09
N GLU A 42 -7.75 14.84 8.86
CA GLU A 42 -7.39 14.27 7.57
C GLU A 42 -6.89 12.82 7.72
N ALA A 43 -7.46 12.09 8.69
CA ALA A 43 -7.26 10.64 8.84
C ALA A 43 -8.46 9.81 8.31
N ALA A 44 -9.40 10.45 7.58
CA ALA A 44 -10.59 9.81 7.04
C ALA A 44 -10.72 9.93 5.51
N GLN A 45 -9.75 10.53 4.82
CA GLN A 45 -9.62 10.33 3.38
C GLN A 45 -8.80 9.07 3.20
N GLY A 46 -9.50 7.93 3.29
CA GLY A 46 -8.94 6.63 2.99
C GLY A 46 -8.16 6.73 1.69
N THR A 47 -6.95 6.19 1.71
CA THR A 47 -6.22 5.83 0.50
C THR A 47 -7.17 5.04 -0.38
N ARG A 48 -7.84 5.71 -1.32
CA ARG A 48 -8.57 5.03 -2.38
C ARG A 48 -7.48 4.32 -3.13
N ALA A 49 -7.35 3.02 -2.87
CA ALA A 49 -6.48 2.16 -3.65
C ALA A 49 -6.85 2.42 -5.10
N VAL A 50 -5.94 3.05 -5.84
CA VAL A 50 -6.00 3.08 -7.28
C VAL A 50 -5.83 1.61 -7.65
N GLN A 51 -6.95 0.95 -7.87
CA GLN A 51 -6.97 -0.40 -8.44
C GLN A 51 -6.47 -0.23 -9.87
N VAL A 52 -5.15 -0.36 -10.04
CA VAL A 52 -4.57 -0.53 -11.37
C VAL A 52 -5.11 -1.84 -11.87
N ALA A 53 -6.07 -1.77 -12.81
CA ALA A 53 -6.52 -2.94 -13.52
C ALA A 53 -5.29 -3.55 -14.20
N VAL A 54 -4.91 -4.75 -13.78
CA VAL A 54 -3.92 -5.54 -14.51
C VAL A 54 -4.59 -5.93 -15.81
N VAL A 55 -4.33 -5.16 -16.86
CA VAL A 55 -4.65 -5.57 -18.22
C VAL A 55 -3.76 -6.77 -18.51
N ARG A 56 -4.31 -7.97 -18.30
CA ARG A 56 -3.64 -9.20 -18.72
C ARG A 56 -3.72 -9.25 -20.23
N THR A 57 -2.63 -8.83 -20.88
CA THR A 57 -2.35 -9.25 -22.25
C THR A 57 -2.36 -10.78 -22.26
N ALA A 58 -2.97 -11.38 -23.28
CA ALA A 58 -2.93 -12.83 -23.44
C ALA A 58 -1.46 -13.29 -23.40
N ASP A 59 -1.10 -14.03 -22.36
CA ASP A 59 0.26 -14.54 -22.18
C ASP A 59 0.54 -15.49 -23.35
N PRO A 60 1.60 -15.26 -24.15
CA PRO A 60 1.93 -16.12 -25.28
C PRO A 60 2.07 -17.61 -24.91
N ALA A 61 2.48 -17.91 -23.69
CA ALA A 61 2.53 -19.28 -23.18
C ALA A 61 1.13 -19.87 -22.99
N ILE A 62 0.17 -19.08 -22.51
CA ILE A 62 -1.22 -19.49 -22.32
C ILE A 62 -1.90 -19.72 -23.69
N GLU A 63 -1.68 -18.83 -24.66
CA GLU A 63 -2.21 -19.04 -26.01
C GLU A 63 -1.62 -20.26 -26.70
N ARG A 64 -0.31 -20.52 -26.50
CA ARG A 64 0.31 -21.75 -26.97
C ARG A 64 -0.30 -22.98 -26.30
N GLY A 65 -0.55 -22.94 -24.99
CA GLY A 65 -1.24 -24.00 -24.26
C GLY A 65 -2.63 -24.28 -24.84
N ARG A 66 -3.42 -23.22 -25.07
CA ARG A 66 -4.75 -23.31 -25.69
C ARG A 66 -4.72 -23.93 -27.08
N TYR A 67 -3.69 -23.61 -27.86
CA TYR A 67 -3.48 -24.24 -29.17
C TYR A 67 -3.20 -25.74 -29.03
N LEU A 68 -2.27 -26.13 -28.15
CA LEU A 68 -1.90 -27.53 -27.93
C LEU A 68 -3.10 -28.37 -27.45
N VAL A 69 -3.90 -27.84 -26.52
CA VAL A 69 -5.10 -28.52 -26.01
C VAL A 69 -6.11 -28.78 -27.13
N ARG A 70 -6.28 -27.82 -28.06
CA ARG A 70 -7.18 -27.98 -29.21
C ARG A 70 -6.67 -29.00 -30.22
N ILE A 71 -5.40 -28.88 -30.65
CA ILE A 71 -4.86 -29.78 -31.68
C ILE A 71 -4.57 -31.19 -31.15
N GLY A 72 -4.37 -31.33 -29.84
CA GLY A 72 -4.14 -32.62 -29.18
C GLY A 72 -5.42 -33.39 -28.88
N GLY A 73 -6.60 -32.86 -29.21
CA GLY A 73 -7.89 -33.52 -28.97
C GLY A 73 -8.21 -33.73 -27.48
N CYS A 74 -7.58 -32.97 -26.57
CA CYS A 74 -7.72 -33.22 -25.14
C CYS A 74 -9.16 -32.99 -24.66
N ASN A 75 -9.81 -31.98 -25.22
CA ASN A 75 -11.18 -31.61 -24.84
C ASN A 75 -12.22 -32.67 -25.20
N ASP A 76 -11.95 -33.54 -26.18
CA ASP A 76 -12.91 -34.55 -26.63
C ASP A 76 -13.25 -35.55 -25.51
N CYS A 77 -12.31 -35.79 -24.59
CA CYS A 77 -12.51 -36.65 -23.42
C CYS A 77 -12.51 -35.88 -22.09
N HIS A 78 -11.85 -34.72 -22.00
CA HIS A 78 -11.66 -33.97 -20.74
C HIS A 78 -12.56 -32.73 -20.59
N THR A 79 -13.50 -32.51 -21.51
CA THR A 79 -14.43 -31.38 -21.44
C THR A 79 -15.84 -31.90 -21.71
N PRO A 80 -16.72 -32.00 -20.70
CA PRO A 80 -18.07 -32.53 -20.89
C PRO A 80 -18.84 -31.70 -21.90
N GLY A 81 -19.42 -32.32 -22.93
CA GLY A 81 -20.19 -31.61 -23.95
C GLY A 81 -19.36 -30.92 -25.04
N TYR A 82 -18.03 -31.13 -25.10
CA TYR A 82 -17.18 -30.41 -26.04
C TYR A 82 -17.46 -30.75 -27.50
N ALA A 83 -17.63 -32.04 -27.82
CA ALA A 83 -17.94 -32.50 -29.17
C ALA A 83 -19.31 -31.95 -29.64
N GLU A 84 -20.30 -31.99 -28.75
CA GLU A 84 -21.66 -31.50 -28.96
C GLU A 84 -21.70 -29.99 -29.18
N SER A 85 -20.82 -29.25 -28.51
CA SER A 85 -20.67 -27.80 -28.69
C SER A 85 -19.96 -27.40 -30.00
N GLY A 86 -19.40 -28.36 -30.74
CA GLY A 86 -18.53 -28.09 -31.89
C GLY A 86 -17.27 -27.30 -31.52
N GLY A 87 -16.78 -27.45 -30.29
CA GLY A 87 -15.59 -26.75 -29.79
C GLY A 87 -15.78 -25.27 -29.44
N THR A 88 -17.02 -24.81 -29.24
CA THR A 88 -17.34 -23.41 -28.93
C THR A 88 -17.45 -23.10 -27.43
N MET A 89 -17.09 -24.06 -26.59
CA MET A 89 -17.11 -23.93 -25.12
C MET A 89 -16.17 -22.83 -24.63
N PRO A 90 -16.55 -22.06 -23.59
CA PRO A 90 -15.64 -21.13 -22.92
C PRO A 90 -14.41 -21.85 -22.37
N ASP A 91 -13.25 -21.22 -22.49
CA ASP A 91 -11.97 -21.81 -22.07
C ASP A 91 -11.91 -22.21 -20.59
N GLY A 92 -12.68 -21.53 -19.72
CA GLY A 92 -12.77 -21.84 -18.29
C GLY A 92 -13.51 -23.15 -17.98
N ASP A 93 -14.29 -23.64 -18.95
CA ASP A 93 -15.05 -24.88 -18.83
C ASP A 93 -14.30 -26.07 -19.43
N TRP A 94 -13.11 -25.84 -20.00
CA TRP A 94 -12.28 -26.90 -20.56
C TRP A 94 -11.56 -27.69 -19.47
N LEU A 95 -11.22 -28.94 -19.78
CA LEU A 95 -10.36 -29.80 -18.97
C LEU A 95 -10.89 -30.06 -17.56
N GLN A 96 -12.21 -29.97 -17.37
CA GLN A 96 -12.88 -30.25 -16.10
C GLN A 96 -12.99 -31.76 -15.81
N GLY A 97 -12.53 -32.61 -16.74
CA GLY A 97 -12.61 -34.06 -16.68
C GLY A 97 -13.77 -34.60 -17.51
N GLY A 98 -13.99 -35.90 -17.46
CA GLY A 98 -15.09 -36.55 -18.18
C GLY A 98 -15.60 -37.76 -17.42
N ASP A 99 -16.86 -38.13 -17.69
CA ASP A 99 -17.48 -39.32 -17.10
C ASP A 99 -16.92 -40.64 -17.66
N VAL A 100 -16.04 -40.55 -18.67
CA VAL A 100 -15.29 -41.67 -19.23
C VAL A 100 -14.31 -42.21 -18.19
N GLY A 101 -14.83 -43.01 -17.27
CA GLY A 101 -14.05 -43.74 -16.28
C GLY A 101 -13.13 -44.74 -16.98
N PHE A 102 -11.91 -44.31 -17.26
CA PHE A 102 -10.83 -45.25 -17.53
C PHE A 102 -10.72 -46.17 -16.31
N LYS A 103 -10.84 -47.48 -16.56
CA LYS A 103 -10.64 -48.56 -15.58
C LYS A 103 -9.53 -49.48 -16.07
N GLY A 104 -8.34 -49.30 -15.55
CA GLY A 104 -7.13 -50.10 -15.75
C GLY A 104 -6.33 -50.21 -14.45
N PRO A 105 -5.20 -50.95 -14.44
CA PRO A 105 -4.41 -51.16 -13.22
C PRO A 105 -3.85 -49.87 -12.58
N TRP A 106 -3.97 -48.74 -13.30
CA TRP A 106 -3.43 -47.43 -12.94
C TRP A 106 -4.53 -46.35 -12.83
N GLY A 107 -5.80 -46.73 -13.01
CA GLY A 107 -6.91 -45.81 -13.31
C GLY A 107 -7.91 -46.55 -14.13
#